data_AF-A0A523WD87-F1
#
_entry.id   AF-A0A523WD87-F1
#
_cell.length_a   1.000
_cell.length_b   1.000
_cell.length_c   1.000
_cell.angle_alpha   90.00
_cell.angle_beta   90.00
_cell.angle_gamma   90.00
#
_symmetry.space_group_name_H-M   'P 1'
#
loop_
_entity.id
_entity.type
_entity.pdbx_description
1 polymer ?
#
loop_
_entity_poly.entity_id
_entity_poly.type
_entity_poly.pdbx_seq_one_letter_code
_entity_poly.pdbx_strand_id
1 'polypeptide(L)' 'MFVQTYEKTTGGGSYYYDVFNSEGKYIAKIPLKSQPWVWKRGKLYNIEEDEEGYQVVKRYKVTWKY' A
#
# COMPACT_ATOMS: atom_id res chain seq x y z
N MET A 1 9.51 -4.38 3.38
CA MET A 1 9.39 -4.72 1.93
C MET A 1 7.91 -4.92 1.62
N PHE A 2 7.46 -4.46 0.45
CA PHE A 2 6.10 -4.68 -0.05
C PHE A 2 6.20 -5.53 -1.30
N VAL A 3 5.50 -6.67 -1.32
CA VAL A 3 5.45 -7.56 -2.49
C VAL A 3 4.02 -7.62 -2.97
N GLN A 4 3.78 -7.19 -4.21
CA GLN A 4 2.47 -7.30 -4.82
C GLN A 4 2.15 -8.78 -5.06
N THR A 5 0.95 -9.19 -4.67
CA THR A 5 0.44 -10.53 -5.00
C THR A 5 -0.41 -10.47 -6.26
N TYR A 6 -0.68 -11.62 -6.87
CA TYR A 6 -1.65 -11.72 -7.98
C TYR A 6 -3.11 -11.69 -7.52
N GLU A 7 -3.36 -11.61 -6.21
CA GLU A 7 -4.69 -11.58 -5.62
C GLU A 7 -5.28 -10.17 -5.73
N LYS A 8 -6.41 -10.06 -6.42
CA LYS A 8 -7.18 -8.81 -6.56
C LYS A 8 -8.20 -8.69 -5.43
N THR A 9 -8.46 -7.46 -4.98
CA THR A 9 -9.53 -7.22 -4.03
C THR A 9 -10.90 -7.37 -4.69
N THR A 10 -11.90 -7.80 -3.92
CA THR A 10 -13.31 -7.76 -4.33
C THR A 10 -13.72 -6.30 -4.60
N GLY A 11 -14.19 -6.02 -5.82
CA GLY A 11 -14.55 -4.66 -6.28
C GLY A 11 -13.63 -4.07 -7.36
N GLY A 12 -12.50 -4.72 -7.66
CA GLY A 12 -11.59 -4.28 -8.73
C GLY A 12 -10.73 -3.07 -8.36
N GLY A 13 -9.64 -2.87 -9.11
CA GLY A 13 -8.79 -1.68 -8.97
C GLY A 13 -7.82 -1.68 -7.77
N SER A 14 -7.65 -2.78 -7.03
CA SER A 14 -6.60 -2.92 -6.01
C SER A 14 -6.04 -4.33 -5.98
N TYR A 15 -4.78 -4.45 -5.55
CA TYR A 15 -4.10 -5.72 -5.31
C TYR A 15 -3.77 -5.86 -3.84
N TYR A 16 -3.65 -7.09 -3.37
CA TYR A 16 -3.06 -7.34 -2.07
C TYR A 16 -1.54 -7.24 -2.12
N TYR A 17 -0.97 -6.77 -1.02
CA TYR A 17 0.47 -6.69 -0.81
C TYR A 17 0.83 -7.41 0.48
N ASP A 18 1.84 -8.27 0.39
CA ASP A 18 2.47 -8.87 1.55
C ASP A 18 3.56 -7.92 2.07
N VAL A 19 3.47 -7.60 3.36
CA VAL A 19 4.33 -6.64 4.04
C VAL A 19 5.31 -7.39 4.94
N PHE A 20 6.60 -7.16 4.73
CA PHE A 20 7.67 -7.76 5.51
C PHE A 20 8.50 -6.71 6.23
N ASN A 21 9.00 -7.03 7.43
CA ASN A 21 9.95 -6.19 8.15
C ASN A 21 11.35 -6.24 7.50
N SER A 22 12.32 -5.51 8.06
CA SER A 22 13.70 -5.48 7.54
C SER A 22 14.45 -6.80 7.70
N GLU A 23 13.98 -7.70 8.57
CA GLU A 23 14.54 -9.05 8.75
C GLU A 23 13.86 -10.09 7.83
N GLY A 24 12.91 -9.69 6.98
CA GLY A 24 12.15 -10.58 6.12
C GLY A 24 10.99 -11.32 6.81
N LYS A 25 10.64 -10.96 8.06
CA LYS A 25 9.47 -11.54 8.73
C LYS A 25 8.19 -10.94 8.16
N TYR A 26 7.23 -11.80 7.82
CA TYR A 26 5.91 -11.40 7.38
C TYR A 26 5.16 -10.67 8.52
N ILE A 27 4.60 -9.51 8.22
CA ILE A 27 3.86 -8.66 9.16
C ILE A 27 2.36 -8.76 8.88
N ALA A 28 1.95 -8.53 7.63
CA ALA A 28 0.53 -8.42 7.26
C ALA A 28 0.33 -8.53 5.74
N LYS A 29 -0.92 -8.81 5.35
CA LYS A 29 -1.43 -8.64 3.98
C LYS A 29 -2.39 -7.46 3.97
N ILE A 30 -2.15 -6.48 3.11
CA ILE A 30 -2.97 -5.26 3.04
C ILE A 30 -3.46 -5.00 1.60
N PRO A 31 -4.71 -4.55 1.42
CA PRO A 31 -5.17 -4.09 0.11
C PRO A 31 -4.63 -2.69 -0.18
N LEU A 32 -4.02 -2.49 -1.35
CA LEU A 32 -3.58 -1.18 -1.83
C LEU A 32 -4.05 -0.94 -3.28
N LYS A 33 -4.51 0.29 -3.55
CA LYS A 33 -4.96 0.72 -4.89
C LYS A 33 -3.83 0.83 -5.90
N SER A 34 -2.64 1.19 -5.44
CA SER A 34 -1.45 1.32 -6.28
C SER A 34 -0.18 1.01 -5.47
N GLN A 35 0.93 0.92 -6.18
CA GLN A 35 2.20 0.49 -5.61
C GLN A 35 2.69 1.47 -4.54
N PRO A 36 2.98 1.01 -3.31
CA PRO A 36 3.52 1.88 -2.29
C PRO A 36 4.92 2.36 -2.68
N TRP A 37 5.10 3.68 -2.80
CA TRP A 37 6.35 4.29 -3.24
C TRP A 37 7.31 4.59 -2.09
N VAL A 38 6.81 5.26 -1.04
CA VAL A 38 7.64 5.69 0.08
C VAL A 38 6.94 5.37 1.40
N TRP A 39 7.68 4.70 2.29
CA TRP A 39 7.28 4.51 3.68
C TRP A 39 8.28 5.23 4.58
N LYS A 40 7.82 6.26 5.29
CA LYS A 40 8.70 7.08 6.14
C LYS A 40 7.94 7.60 7.36
N ARG A 41 8.55 7.46 8.55
CA ARG A 41 8.04 8.00 9.82
C ARG A 41 6.55 7.63 10.08
N GLY A 42 6.19 6.36 9.87
CA GLY A 42 4.82 5.86 10.09
C GLY A 42 3.79 6.36 9.08
N LYS A 43 4.24 6.86 7.92
CA LYS A 43 3.37 7.34 6.83
C LYS A 43 3.70 6.59 5.55
N LEU A 44 2.65 6.18 4.84
CA LEU A 44 2.74 5.60 3.52
C LEU A 44 2.35 6.65 2.48
N TYR A 45 3.18 6.82 1.47
CA TYR A 45 2.98 7.74 0.36
C TYR A 45 2.79 6.95 -0.92
N ASN A 46 1.77 7.34 -1.67
CA ASN A 46 1.38 6.68 -2.89
C ASN A 46 0.99 7.72 -3.96
N ILE A 47 1.11 7.35 -5.21
CA ILE A 47 0.63 8.14 -6.35
C ILE A 47 -0.68 7.49 -6.82
N GLU A 48 -1.74 8.30 -6.87
CA GLU A 48 -3.08 7.90 -7.31
C GLU A 48 -3.63 8.97 -8.25
N GLU A 49 -4.57 8.60 -9.11
CA GLU A 49 -5.34 9.55 -9.92
C GLU A 49 -6.50 10.10 -9.10
N ASP A 50 -6.78 11.40 -9.23
CA ASP A 50 -8.01 12.01 -8.76
C ASP A 50 -9.16 11.81 -9.77
N GLU A 51 -10.34 12.38 -9.46
CA GLU A 51 -11.54 12.24 -10.30
C GLU A 51 -11.41 12.93 -11.67
N GLU A 52 -10.47 13.85 -11.80
CA GLU A 52 -10.16 14.58 -13.04
C GLU A 52 -9.00 13.92 -13.82
N GLY A 53 -8.40 12.85 -13.28
CA GLY A 53 -7.30 12.11 -13.89
C GLY A 53 -5.91 12.68 -13.60
N TYR A 54 -5.78 13.65 -12.69
CA TYR A 54 -4.47 14.17 -12.30
C TYR A 54 -3.79 13.27 -11.26
N GLN A 55 -2.47 13.11 -11.42
CA GLN A 55 -1.64 12.35 -10.50
C GLN A 55 -1.43 13.15 -9.21
N VAL A 56 -1.91 12.60 -8.09
CA VAL A 56 -1.80 13.20 -6.76
C VAL A 56 -1.05 12.30 -5.80
N VAL A 57 -0.29 12.92 -4.88
CA VAL A 57 0.37 12.19 -3.80
C VAL A 57 -0.60 12.02 -2.64
N LYS A 58 -1.08 10.79 -2.41
CA LYS A 58 -1.85 10.46 -1.23
C LYS A 58 -0.96 9.99 -0.10
N ARG A 59 -1.28 10.48 1.11
CA ARG A 59 -0.53 10.21 2.34
C ARG A 59 -1.43 9.55 3.37
N TYR A 60 -1.12 8.31 3.69
CA TYR A 60 -1.85 7.51 4.67
C TYR A 60 -1.08 7.48 5.99
N LYS A 61 -1.82 7.67 7.10
CA LYS A 61 -1.30 7.37 8.45
C LYS A 61 -1.30 5.85 8.62
N VAL A 62 -0.17 5.29 9.01
CA VAL A 62 -0.10 3.86 9.33
C VAL A 62 -0.22 3.69 10.83
N THR A 63 -1.15 2.85 11.26
CA THR A 63 -1.32 2.44 12.65
C THR A 63 -1.25 0.92 12.75
N TRP A 64 -0.35 0.42 13.58
CA TRP A 64 -0.30 -0.98 13.96
C TRP A 64 -1.16 -1.17 15.21
N LYS A 65 -2.09 -2.12 15.17
CA LYS A 65 -2.79 -2.58 16.38
C LYS A 65 -2.12 -3.89 16.80
N TYR A 66 -1.51 -3.86 17.97
CA TYR A 66 -0.91 -5.00 18.66
C TYR A 66 -1.90 -5.49 19.72
#